data_AF-A0A484D886-F1
#
_entry.id   AF-A0A484D886-F1
#
_cell.length_a   1.000
_cell.length_b   1.000
_cell.length_c   1.000
_cell.angle_alpha   90.00
_cell.angle_beta   90.00
_cell.angle_gamma   90.00
#
_symmetry.space_group_name_H-M   'P 1'
#
loop_
_entity.id
_entity.type
_entity.pdbx_description
1 polymer ?
#
loop_
_entity_poly.entity_id
_entity_poly.type
_entity_poly.pdbx_seq_one_letter_code
_entity_poly.pdbx_strand_id
1 'polypeptide(L)'
;MLAYTTAPNDVEMGHEEKTVVLVEKKSSTGRIWTMSVALLAVALCLGGVLLFALYWSGRPEMTQPGQTEALVKKDTAEKDPHYMLRRISSKAKAAIHLEGNYEDSESLQGQLKWRNDQGQAFAQGGFQLVDNEIIIPQTGLYFVYSQASFRVVCSDGDEEGAGKHITPPSHRIWRHSDSMGGKASLMSAVRSACQNTAQEDSYNDGQGWYNAIYLGAVFQLNKGDRLWTETNQLSELETDEGRTFFGVFAL
;
A
#
# COMPACT_ATOMS: atom_id res chain seq x y z
N MET A 1 -6.15 1.62 -111.26
CA MET A 1 -7.15 1.65 -112.34
C MET A 1 -8.29 0.74 -111.89
N LEU A 2 -9.54 1.13 -111.72
CA LEU A 2 -10.41 2.20 -112.26
C LEU A 2 -11.08 2.94 -111.06
N ALA A 3 -11.38 4.25 -110.96
CA ALA A 3 -11.95 5.27 -111.89
C ALA A 3 -13.43 4.95 -112.24
N TYR A 4 -14.49 5.74 -112.02
CA TYR A 4 -14.81 7.14 -111.65
C TYR A 4 -16.16 7.10 -110.88
N THR A 5 -16.74 8.15 -110.25
CA THR A 5 -17.37 9.33 -110.89
C THR A 5 -17.96 10.31 -109.83
N THR A 6 -17.51 11.58 -109.90
CA THR A 6 -18.13 12.93 -109.63
C THR A 6 -19.27 13.13 -108.61
N ALA A 7 -19.49 14.26 -107.92
CA ALA A 7 -18.89 15.60 -107.68
C ALA A 7 -19.82 16.32 -106.62
N PRO A 8 -19.84 17.66 -106.44
CA PRO A 8 -18.90 18.52 -105.68
C PRO A 8 -19.59 19.44 -104.64
N ASN A 9 -18.87 19.92 -103.62
CA ASN A 9 -18.75 21.36 -103.22
C ASN A 9 -18.15 21.58 -101.82
N ASP A 10 -17.56 22.77 -101.67
CA ASP A 10 -17.01 23.46 -100.48
C ASP A 10 -15.61 23.03 -100.05
N VAL A 11 -14.52 23.52 -100.68
CA VAL A 11 -13.91 24.87 -100.76
C VAL A 11 -13.06 25.25 -99.53
N GLU A 12 -11.75 25.14 -99.78
CA GLU A 12 -10.57 25.80 -99.19
C GLU A 12 -10.03 25.44 -97.80
N MET A 13 -8.89 24.77 -97.89
CA MET A 13 -7.87 24.49 -96.89
C MET A 13 -6.98 25.73 -96.71
N GLY A 14 -6.64 26.11 -95.48
CA GLY A 14 -5.66 27.17 -95.25
C GLY A 14 -5.17 27.32 -93.81
N HIS A 15 -3.87 27.06 -93.65
CA HIS A 15 -2.95 27.42 -92.57
C HIS A 15 -2.96 26.65 -91.23
N GLU A 16 -1.88 25.90 -91.03
CA GLU A 16 -1.41 25.37 -89.75
C GLU A 16 -1.16 26.50 -88.74
N GLU A 17 -1.85 26.44 -87.60
CA GLU A 17 -1.55 27.27 -86.43
C GLU A 17 -1.17 26.39 -85.25
N LYS A 18 0.13 26.41 -84.91
CA LYS A 18 0.73 25.67 -83.79
C LYS A 18 0.44 26.42 -82.49
N THR A 19 -0.64 26.07 -81.80
CA THR A 19 -0.93 26.59 -80.45
C THR A 19 -0.49 25.60 -79.36
N VAL A 20 0.35 26.11 -78.47
CA VAL A 20 1.04 25.40 -77.39
C VAL A 20 0.06 25.08 -76.27
N VAL A 21 -0.14 23.80 -75.96
CA VAL A 21 -0.83 23.37 -74.75
C VAL A 21 0.14 23.52 -73.57
N LEU A 22 -0.12 24.49 -72.70
CA LEU A 22 0.59 24.65 -71.44
C LEU A 22 0.10 23.55 -70.48
N VAL A 23 0.80 22.42 -70.47
CA VAL A 23 0.54 21.34 -69.50
C VAL A 23 0.95 21.88 -68.14
N GLU A 24 -0.05 22.21 -67.32
CA GLU A 24 0.13 22.50 -65.90
C GLU A 24 0.72 21.26 -65.23
N LYS A 25 2.03 21.30 -65.01
CA LYS A 25 2.79 20.22 -64.38
C LYS A 25 2.35 20.14 -62.92
N LYS A 26 1.34 19.32 -62.65
CA LYS A 26 0.81 19.06 -61.31
C LYS A 26 1.98 18.71 -60.38
N SER A 27 2.27 19.64 -59.49
CA SER A 27 3.53 19.76 -58.79
C SER A 27 3.82 18.54 -57.92
N SER A 28 5.09 18.14 -57.94
CA SER A 28 5.75 17.14 -57.08
C SER A 28 5.53 17.36 -55.56
N THR A 29 5.00 18.53 -55.17
CA THR A 29 4.79 18.96 -53.78
C THR A 29 3.97 17.98 -52.93
N GLY A 30 2.92 17.35 -53.48
CA GLY A 30 2.11 16.39 -52.72
C GLY A 30 2.86 15.08 -52.40
N ARG A 31 3.65 14.59 -53.36
CA ARG A 31 4.50 13.40 -53.15
C ARG A 31 5.65 13.68 -52.20
N ILE A 32 6.28 14.85 -52.32
CA ILE A 32 7.36 15.27 -51.42
C ILE A 32 6.84 15.40 -49.99
N TRP A 33 5.68 16.02 -49.78
CA TRP A 33 5.07 16.14 -48.45
C TRP A 33 4.83 14.79 -47.80
N THR A 34 4.26 13.82 -48.52
CA THR A 34 4.00 12.48 -47.98
C THR A 34 5.29 11.77 -47.59
N MET A 35 6.35 11.89 -48.41
CA MET A 35 7.65 11.31 -48.09
C MET A 35 8.31 12.00 -46.88
N SER A 36 8.17 13.32 -46.76
CA SER A 36 8.66 14.08 -45.60
C SER A 36 7.93 13.70 -44.31
N VAL A 37 6.61 13.51 -44.36
CA VAL A 37 5.82 13.06 -43.21
C VAL A 37 6.20 11.63 -42.81
N ALA A 38 6.38 10.73 -43.79
CA ALA A 38 6.82 9.37 -43.53
C ALA A 38 8.22 9.33 -42.91
N LEU A 39 9.16 10.14 -43.41
CA LEU A 39 10.51 10.27 -42.84
C LEU A 39 10.49 10.83 -41.41
N LEU A 40 9.65 11.82 -41.14
CA LEU A 40 9.45 12.37 -39.79
C LEU A 40 8.87 11.32 -38.83
N ALA A 41 7.89 10.55 -39.27
CA ALA A 41 7.31 9.48 -38.46
C ALA A 41 8.36 8.40 -38.13
N VAL A 42 9.17 7.97 -39.09
CA VAL A 42 10.26 7.02 -38.86
C VAL A 42 11.31 7.58 -37.92
N ALA A 43 11.70 8.85 -38.07
CA ALA A 43 12.66 9.49 -37.18
C ALA A 43 12.12 9.60 -35.74
N LEU A 44 10.84 9.91 -35.55
CA LEU A 44 10.19 9.93 -34.24
C LEU A 44 10.12 8.54 -33.60
N CYS A 45 9.83 7.50 -34.40
CA CYS A 45 9.84 6.12 -33.91
C CYS A 45 11.25 5.69 -33.47
N LEU A 46 12.27 5.97 -34.28
CA LEU A 46 13.66 5.65 -33.94
C LEU A 46 14.14 6.43 -32.71
N GLY A 47 13.81 7.73 -32.63
CA GLY A 47 14.08 8.56 -31.46
C GLY A 47 13.36 8.08 -30.20
N GLY A 48 12.10 7.66 -30.33
CA GLY A 48 11.31 7.08 -29.24
C GLY A 48 11.89 5.77 -28.73
N VAL A 49 12.35 4.88 -29.63
CA VAL A 49 13.03 3.62 -29.26
C VAL A 49 14.36 3.91 -28.57
N LEU A 50 15.15 4.88 -29.05
CA LEU A 50 16.40 5.30 -28.40
C LEU A 50 16.16 5.90 -27.02
N LEU A 51 15.17 6.78 -26.87
CA LEU A 51 14.79 7.35 -25.58
C LEU A 51 14.25 6.29 -24.62
N PHE A 52 13.48 5.32 -25.13
CA PHE A 52 13.01 4.19 -24.34
C PHE A 52 14.16 3.29 -23.89
N ALA A 53 15.12 3.01 -24.77
CA ALA A 53 16.33 2.25 -24.44
C ALA A 53 17.20 3.00 -23.42
N LEU A 54 17.38 4.32 -23.56
CA LEU A 54 18.11 5.17 -22.62
C LEU A 54 17.37 5.30 -21.28
N TYR A 55 16.04 5.37 -21.30
CA TYR A 55 15.22 5.41 -20.08
C TYR A 55 15.25 4.07 -19.34
N TRP A 56 15.27 2.95 -20.06
CA TRP A 56 15.37 1.62 -19.46
C TRP A 56 16.79 1.33 -18.95
N SER A 57 17.82 1.77 -19.67
CA SER A 57 19.22 1.65 -19.22
C SER A 57 19.60 2.66 -18.13
N GLY A 58 18.86 3.77 -18.00
CA GLY A 58 19.01 4.75 -16.93
C GLY A 58 18.16 4.46 -15.68
N ARG A 59 17.31 3.42 -15.70
CA ARG A 59 16.61 2.94 -14.51
C ARG A 59 17.59 2.04 -13.75
N PRO A 60 18.00 2.36 -12.50
CA PRO A 60 18.78 1.44 -11.69
C PRO A 60 17.85 0.32 -11.24
N GLU A 61 17.62 -0.66 -12.11
CA GLU A 61 17.25 -1.98 -11.65
C GLU A 61 18.50 -2.52 -10.95
N MET A 62 18.43 -2.55 -9.62
CA MET A 62 19.44 -3.12 -8.74
C MET A 62 19.43 -4.65 -8.91
N THR A 63 19.70 -5.09 -10.13
CA THR A 63 20.01 -6.48 -10.47
C THR A 63 21.52 -6.52 -10.58
N GLN A 64 22.14 -6.78 -9.44
CA GLN A 64 23.57 -7.04 -9.25
C GLN A 64 24.08 -8.04 -10.31
N PRO A 65 24.89 -7.64 -11.30
CA PRO A 65 25.59 -8.56 -12.19
C PRO A 65 27.03 -8.62 -11.70
N GLY A 66 27.35 -9.62 -10.89
CA GLY A 66 28.69 -9.69 -10.33
C GLY A 66 29.01 -10.91 -9.48
N GLN A 67 28.39 -12.07 -9.72
CA GLN A 67 28.98 -13.38 -9.35
C GLN A 67 28.47 -14.48 -10.30
N THR A 68 28.68 -14.31 -11.60
CA THR A 68 28.75 -15.43 -12.55
C THR A 68 30.22 -15.68 -12.87
N GLU A 69 30.96 -16.23 -11.90
CA GLU A 69 32.21 -16.97 -12.14
C GLU A 69 32.75 -17.60 -10.83
N ALA A 70 31.89 -18.16 -9.97
CA ALA A 70 32.35 -18.98 -8.85
C ALA A 70 31.29 -19.95 -8.28
N LEU A 71 30.36 -20.48 -9.07
CA LEU A 71 29.63 -21.68 -8.63
C LEU A 71 28.94 -22.42 -9.79
N VAL A 72 29.68 -22.86 -10.80
CA VAL A 72 29.32 -24.13 -11.46
C VAL A 72 29.75 -25.25 -10.50
N LYS A 73 29.10 -25.34 -9.34
CA LYS A 73 28.96 -26.64 -8.68
C LYS A 73 27.67 -27.21 -9.23
N LYS A 74 27.86 -28.27 -9.99
CA LYS A 74 26.84 -29.20 -10.43
C LYS A 74 26.15 -29.80 -9.20
N ASP A 75 25.23 -29.07 -8.59
CA ASP A 75 24.34 -29.61 -7.57
C ASP A 75 23.15 -30.25 -8.28
N THR A 76 23.41 -31.34 -8.99
CA THR A 76 22.44 -32.43 -9.13
C THR A 76 22.43 -33.16 -7.78
N ALA A 77 21.89 -32.48 -6.77
CA ALA A 77 21.59 -33.08 -5.48
C ALA A 77 20.14 -32.75 -5.24
N GLU A 78 19.31 -33.80 -5.30
CA GLU A 78 17.94 -33.84 -4.83
C GLU A 78 17.90 -33.21 -3.42
N LYS A 79 17.63 -31.90 -3.35
CA LYS A 79 17.58 -31.19 -2.08
C LYS A 79 16.27 -31.59 -1.43
N ASP A 80 16.40 -32.38 -0.38
CA ASP A 80 15.33 -32.81 0.51
C ASP A 80 14.23 -31.72 0.60
N PRO A 81 12.98 -32.03 0.20
CA PRO A 81 11.85 -31.11 0.32
C PRO A 81 11.75 -30.51 1.73
N HIS A 82 12.10 -31.26 2.77
CA HIS A 82 12.12 -30.76 4.15
C HIS A 82 13.17 -29.67 4.37
N TYR A 83 14.34 -29.75 3.73
CA TYR A 83 15.35 -28.69 3.81
C TYR A 83 14.86 -27.41 3.12
N MET A 84 14.21 -27.51 1.95
CA MET A 84 13.65 -26.35 1.26
C MET A 84 12.48 -25.74 2.05
N LEU A 85 11.56 -26.57 2.56
CA LEU A 85 10.44 -26.13 3.39
C LEU A 85 10.92 -25.47 4.69
N ARG A 86 11.93 -26.04 5.35
CA ARG A 86 12.57 -25.44 6.52
C ARG A 86 13.23 -24.10 6.20
N ARG A 87 13.84 -23.97 5.01
CA ARG A 87 14.46 -22.71 4.55
C ARG A 87 13.43 -21.66 4.15
N ILE A 88 12.26 -22.07 3.64
CA ILE A 88 11.13 -21.17 3.34
C ILE A 88 10.46 -20.74 4.65
N SER A 89 10.23 -21.68 5.57
CA SER A 89 9.73 -21.43 6.92
C SER A 89 10.67 -20.50 7.72
N SER A 90 11.99 -20.71 7.63
CA SER A 90 12.99 -19.82 8.26
C SER A 90 13.10 -18.44 7.59
N LYS A 91 12.50 -18.25 6.42
CA LYS A 91 12.42 -16.96 5.71
C LYS A 91 11.09 -16.25 5.95
N ALA A 92 10.08 -16.91 6.51
CA ALA A 92 8.86 -16.24 6.92
C ALA A 92 9.21 -15.20 7.97
N LYS A 93 8.85 -13.93 7.72
CA LYS A 93 9.14 -12.85 8.68
C LYS A 93 8.39 -13.13 9.97
N ALA A 94 9.13 -13.18 11.09
CA ALA A 94 8.55 -13.39 12.41
C ALA A 94 7.56 -12.27 12.71
N ALA A 95 6.34 -12.64 13.10
CA ALA A 95 5.27 -11.69 13.36
C ALA A 95 4.24 -12.30 14.31
N ILE A 96 3.56 -11.42 15.03
CA ILE A 96 2.42 -11.74 15.87
C ILE A 96 1.38 -10.63 15.74
N HIS A 97 0.12 -11.03 15.61
CA HIS A 97 -1.04 -10.15 15.61
C HIS A 97 -2.04 -10.73 16.61
N LEU A 98 -2.47 -9.90 17.56
CA LEU A 98 -3.34 -10.27 18.64
C LEU A 98 -4.63 -9.47 18.55
N GLU A 99 -5.75 -10.14 18.80
CA GLU A 99 -7.06 -9.50 18.92
C GLU A 99 -7.41 -9.34 20.40
N GLY A 100 -8.04 -8.22 20.73
CA GLY A 100 -8.48 -7.90 22.09
C GLY A 100 -9.73 -8.69 22.47
N ASN A 101 -9.79 -9.12 23.72
CA ASN A 101 -10.98 -9.69 24.34
C ASN A 101 -11.16 -9.03 25.72
N TYR A 102 -12.35 -8.49 25.95
CA TYR A 102 -12.76 -7.93 27.22
C TYR A 102 -14.11 -8.54 27.58
N GLU A 103 -14.15 -9.33 28.65
CA GLU A 103 -15.40 -9.82 29.23
C GLU A 103 -15.63 -9.12 30.56
N ASP A 104 -16.76 -8.42 30.65
CA ASP A 104 -17.23 -7.75 31.85
C ASP A 104 -17.88 -8.79 32.78
N SER A 105 -17.04 -9.58 33.47
CA SER A 105 -17.51 -10.52 34.49
C SER A 105 -17.20 -10.00 35.89
N GLU A 106 -18.21 -9.98 36.77
CA GLU A 106 -18.15 -9.43 38.13
C GLU A 106 -17.06 -10.04 39.05
N SER A 107 -16.38 -11.10 38.61
CA SER A 107 -15.42 -11.88 39.40
C SER A 107 -13.94 -11.59 39.09
N LEU A 108 -13.65 -10.89 37.98
CA LEU A 108 -12.30 -10.52 37.58
C LEU A 108 -12.26 -9.01 37.39
N GLN A 109 -11.29 -8.34 38.01
CA GLN A 109 -10.99 -6.93 37.69
C GLN A 109 -10.81 -6.83 36.17
N GLY A 110 -11.82 -6.26 35.49
CA GLY A 110 -11.94 -6.27 34.04
C GLY A 110 -10.62 -5.83 33.41
N GLN A 111 -9.98 -6.73 32.67
CA GLN A 111 -8.69 -6.48 32.03
C GLN A 111 -8.80 -6.88 30.57
N LEU A 112 -8.29 -6.03 29.67
CA LEU A 112 -8.10 -6.39 28.28
C LEU A 112 -7.13 -7.58 28.17
N LYS A 113 -7.64 -8.71 27.68
CA LYS A 113 -6.86 -9.91 27.38
C LYS A 113 -6.58 -9.95 25.88
N TRP A 114 -5.34 -10.25 25.54
CA TRP A 114 -4.92 -10.48 24.16
C TRP A 114 -5.06 -11.96 23.82
N ARG A 115 -5.47 -12.24 22.58
CA ARG A 115 -5.66 -13.59 22.05
C ARG A 115 -4.96 -13.73 20.71
N ASN A 116 -4.32 -14.88 20.48
CA ASN A 116 -3.68 -15.24 19.21
C ASN A 116 -4.41 -16.38 18.48
N ASP A 117 -5.60 -16.75 18.94
CA ASP A 117 -6.37 -17.92 18.53
C ASP A 117 -7.81 -17.59 18.10
N GLN A 118 -8.11 -16.32 17.83
CA GLN A 118 -9.43 -15.84 17.42
C GLN A 118 -9.34 -14.85 16.25
N GLY A 119 -10.39 -14.75 15.44
CA GLY A 119 -10.48 -13.79 14.33
C GLY A 119 -9.30 -13.89 13.36
N GLN A 120 -8.63 -12.76 13.12
CA GLN A 120 -7.43 -12.66 12.26
C GLN A 120 -6.11 -12.77 13.05
N ALA A 121 -6.17 -13.15 14.33
CA ALA A 121 -4.99 -13.26 15.17
C ALA A 121 -4.09 -14.43 14.77
N PHE A 122 -2.78 -14.25 14.90
CA PHE A 122 -1.79 -15.28 14.62
C PHE A 122 -0.48 -15.00 15.36
N ALA A 123 0.33 -16.05 15.54
CA ALA A 123 1.71 -15.94 16.00
C ALA A 123 2.62 -16.86 15.17
N GLN A 124 3.73 -16.33 14.67
CA GLN A 124 4.69 -17.09 13.87
C GLN A 124 6.14 -16.63 14.10
N GLY A 125 7.11 -17.45 13.68
CA GLY A 125 8.53 -17.08 13.77
C GLY A 125 9.07 -16.99 15.21
N GLY A 126 8.46 -17.76 16.13
CA GLY A 126 8.92 -17.89 17.51
C GLY A 126 8.35 -16.87 18.50
N PHE A 127 7.52 -15.93 18.05
CA PHE A 127 6.75 -15.08 18.95
C PHE A 127 5.83 -15.90 19.85
N GLN A 128 5.71 -15.48 21.12
CA GLN A 128 4.84 -16.11 22.10
C GLN A 128 4.04 -15.03 22.82
N LEU A 129 2.80 -15.36 23.16
CA LEU A 129 1.98 -14.60 24.08
C LEU A 129 1.97 -15.35 25.42
N VAL A 130 2.57 -14.76 26.45
CA VAL A 130 2.68 -15.34 27.79
C VAL A 130 2.24 -14.29 28.79
N ASP A 131 1.31 -14.64 29.67
CA ASP A 131 0.80 -13.73 30.71
C ASP A 131 0.33 -12.36 30.20
N ASN A 132 -0.31 -12.34 29.02
CA ASN A 132 -0.78 -11.13 28.32
C ASN A 132 0.34 -10.24 27.74
N GLU A 133 1.58 -10.76 27.65
CA GLU A 133 2.74 -10.07 27.10
C GLU A 133 3.30 -10.78 25.86
N ILE A 134 3.72 -10.00 24.85
CA ILE A 134 4.45 -10.51 23.69
C ILE A 134 5.92 -10.68 24.06
N ILE A 135 6.45 -11.89 23.88
CA ILE A 135 7.86 -12.21 24.10
C ILE A 135 8.63 -12.09 22.79
N ILE A 136 9.66 -11.24 22.76
CA ILE A 136 10.49 -11.03 21.57
C ILE A 136 11.44 -12.22 21.34
N PRO A 137 11.36 -12.93 20.19
CA PRO A 137 12.09 -14.17 19.99
C PRO A 137 13.59 -13.96 19.71
N GLN A 138 13.96 -12.85 19.07
CA GLN A 138 15.34 -12.56 18.63
C GLN A 138 15.65 -11.05 18.74
N THR A 139 16.92 -10.69 18.93
CA THR A 139 17.31 -9.27 18.92
C THR A 139 17.26 -8.71 17.50
N GLY A 140 16.67 -7.52 17.32
CA GLY A 140 16.54 -6.90 16.01
C GLY A 140 15.66 -5.64 16.01
N LEU A 141 15.39 -5.14 14.80
CA LEU A 141 14.43 -4.06 14.57
C LEU A 141 13.03 -4.65 14.35
N TYR A 142 12.06 -4.08 15.05
CA TYR A 142 10.68 -4.51 15.00
C TYR A 142 9.76 -3.31 14.80
N PHE A 143 8.75 -3.46 13.94
CA PHE A 143 7.62 -2.54 13.93
C PHE A 143 6.60 -3.04 14.95
N VAL A 144 6.31 -2.20 15.95
CA VAL A 144 5.35 -2.47 17.02
C VAL A 144 4.15 -1.58 16.79
N TYR A 145 2.95 -2.14 16.80
CA TYR A 145 1.70 -1.39 16.58
C TYR A 145 0.57 -1.89 17.45
N SER A 146 -0.36 -1.00 17.79
CA SER A 146 -1.56 -1.34 18.56
C SER A 146 -2.68 -0.35 18.28
N GLN A 147 -3.92 -0.82 18.27
CA GLN A 147 -5.11 0.01 18.23
C GLN A 147 -6.03 -0.35 19.40
N ALA A 148 -6.60 0.66 20.04
CA ALA A 148 -7.73 0.53 20.95
C ALA A 148 -8.87 1.44 20.47
N SER A 149 -10.04 0.85 20.22
CA SER A 149 -11.24 1.60 19.79
C SER A 149 -12.22 1.74 20.92
N PHE A 150 -12.81 2.91 21.08
CA PHE A 150 -13.74 3.24 22.14
C PHE A 150 -15.04 3.79 21.58
N ARG A 151 -16.15 3.44 22.22
CA ARG A 151 -17.46 4.04 22.00
C ARG A 151 -17.95 4.64 23.31
N VAL A 152 -17.65 5.93 23.50
CA VAL A 152 -17.93 6.66 24.73
C VAL A 152 -19.31 7.30 24.66
N VAL A 153 -20.20 6.97 25.60
CA VAL A 153 -21.49 7.67 25.71
C VAL A 153 -21.30 8.97 26.51
N CYS A 154 -21.54 10.11 25.86
CA CYS A 154 -21.56 11.41 26.51
C CYS A 154 -23.00 11.71 26.97
N SER A 155 -23.21 11.97 28.26
CA SER A 155 -24.51 12.42 28.78
C SER A 155 -24.43 13.92 29.06
N ASP A 156 -25.39 14.66 28.52
CA ASP A 156 -25.62 16.06 28.91
C ASP A 156 -26.34 16.00 30.26
N GLY A 157 -25.68 16.45 31.32
CA GLY A 157 -26.15 16.26 32.69
C GLY A 157 -27.35 17.13 33.04
N ASP A 158 -28.56 16.58 32.92
CA ASP A 158 -29.80 17.19 33.44
C ASP A 158 -30.18 16.67 34.84
N GLU A 159 -29.40 15.78 35.45
CA GLU A 159 -29.62 15.38 36.85
C GLU A 159 -28.68 16.10 37.80
N GLU A 160 -29.28 16.73 38.82
CA GLU A 160 -28.67 17.50 39.88
C GLU A 160 -27.53 16.73 40.59
N GLY A 161 -26.29 16.97 40.17
CA GLY A 161 -25.11 16.54 40.93
C GLY A 161 -23.97 16.04 40.06
N ALA A 162 -23.05 16.95 39.73
CA ALA A 162 -21.75 16.71 39.12
C ALA A 162 -21.80 16.15 37.69
N GLY A 163 -21.53 17.01 36.70
CA GLY A 163 -21.13 16.58 35.37
C GLY A 163 -20.05 15.50 35.49
N LYS A 164 -20.41 14.27 35.11
CA LYS A 164 -19.55 13.09 35.24
C LYS A 164 -18.28 13.38 34.44
N HIS A 165 -17.18 13.68 35.12
CA HIS A 165 -15.91 14.01 34.48
C HIS A 165 -15.42 12.73 33.78
N ILE A 166 -15.74 12.58 32.48
CA ILE A 166 -15.34 11.40 31.72
C ILE A 166 -13.82 11.42 31.62
N THR A 167 -13.20 10.36 32.13
CA THR A 167 -11.74 10.22 32.02
C THR A 167 -11.39 10.01 30.54
N PRO A 168 -10.52 10.85 29.95
CA PRO A 168 -10.10 10.69 28.56
C PRO A 168 -9.58 9.27 28.28
N PRO A 169 -10.06 8.59 27.22
CA PRO A 169 -9.51 7.31 26.80
C PRO A 169 -8.02 7.43 26.49
N SER A 170 -7.27 6.42 26.89
CA SER A 170 -5.83 6.35 26.77
C SER A 170 -5.38 4.93 26.45
N HIS A 171 -4.32 4.85 25.68
CA HIS A 171 -3.69 3.59 25.31
C HIS A 171 -2.17 3.76 25.32
N ARG A 172 -1.47 2.77 25.85
CA ARG A 172 -0.02 2.76 25.98
C ARG A 172 0.55 1.39 25.70
N ILE A 173 1.70 1.35 25.05
CA ILE A 173 2.51 0.15 24.86
C ILE A 173 3.75 0.28 25.73
N TRP A 174 3.97 -0.73 26.56
CA TRP A 174 5.10 -0.86 27.46
C TRP A 174 6.10 -1.90 26.95
N ARG A 175 7.34 -1.76 27.40
CA ARG A 175 8.42 -2.73 27.24
C ARG A 175 9.05 -2.99 28.59
N HIS A 176 9.35 -4.25 28.88
CA HIS A 176 10.30 -4.64 29.91
C HIS A 176 11.53 -5.22 29.23
N SER A 177 12.72 -4.75 29.64
CA SER A 177 13.98 -5.33 29.18
C SER A 177 14.92 -5.52 30.35
N ASP A 178 15.35 -6.77 30.57
CA ASP A 178 16.32 -7.11 31.61
C ASP A 178 17.65 -6.39 31.35
N SER A 179 18.00 -6.20 30.06
CA SER A 179 19.21 -5.52 29.62
C SER A 179 19.20 -4.00 29.85
N MET A 180 18.02 -3.38 29.94
CA MET A 180 17.86 -1.94 30.20
C MET A 180 17.47 -1.64 31.65
N GLY A 181 17.38 -2.66 32.52
CA GLY A 181 17.12 -2.49 33.95
C GLY A 181 15.67 -2.16 34.31
N GLY A 182 14.69 -2.48 33.46
CA GLY A 182 13.27 -2.41 33.86
C GLY A 182 12.26 -2.03 32.77
N LYS A 183 11.14 -1.46 33.22
CA LYS A 183 9.96 -1.07 32.42
C LYS A 183 10.16 0.32 31.77
N ALA A 184 9.81 0.45 30.50
CA ALA A 184 9.81 1.69 29.74
C ALA A 184 8.58 1.80 28.82
N SER A 185 8.04 3.01 28.65
CA SER A 185 6.94 3.26 27.71
C SER A 185 7.51 3.38 26.30
N LEU A 186 7.01 2.59 25.35
CA LEU A 186 7.37 2.73 23.94
C LEU A 186 6.57 3.83 23.28
N MET A 187 5.25 3.81 23.46
CA MET A 187 4.32 4.76 22.85
C MET A 187 3.09 4.92 23.75
N SER A 188 2.52 6.13 23.80
CA SER A 188 1.30 6.40 24.56
C SER A 188 0.52 7.51 23.87
N ALA A 189 -0.80 7.42 23.90
CA ALA A 189 -1.68 8.52 23.49
C ALA A 189 -2.93 8.58 24.38
N VAL A 190 -3.50 9.79 24.42
CA VAL A 190 -4.74 10.11 25.13
C VAL A 190 -5.62 10.88 24.15
N ARG A 191 -6.93 10.63 24.16
CA ARG A 191 -7.92 11.36 23.34
C ARG A 191 -8.94 12.02 24.23
N SER A 192 -9.23 13.30 23.99
CA SER A 192 -10.39 13.94 24.58
C SER A 192 -11.68 13.29 24.07
N ALA A 193 -12.66 13.16 24.94
CA ALA A 193 -14.01 12.75 24.61
C ALA A 193 -14.98 13.77 25.22
N CYS A 194 -16.17 13.92 24.63
CA CYS A 194 -17.24 14.78 25.15
C CYS A 194 -16.83 16.27 25.31
N GLN A 195 -16.30 16.88 24.24
CA GLN A 195 -16.16 18.35 24.19
C GLN A 195 -17.54 18.96 23.91
N ASN A 196 -17.98 19.87 24.79
CA ASN A 196 -19.24 20.66 24.74
C ASN A 196 -19.99 20.56 23.40
N THR A 197 -21.08 19.81 23.39
CA THR A 197 -22.15 19.79 22.37
C THR A 197 -22.96 21.09 22.39
N ALA A 198 -22.30 22.24 22.49
CA ALA A 198 -22.93 23.56 22.37
C ALA A 198 -22.96 24.06 20.90
N GLN A 199 -22.81 23.16 19.92
CA GLN A 199 -22.93 23.52 18.52
C GLN A 199 -23.91 22.57 17.82
N GLU A 200 -25.15 23.06 17.77
CA GLU A 200 -26.10 22.93 16.66
C GLU A 200 -26.17 21.54 16.01
N ASP A 201 -26.93 20.65 16.64
CA ASP A 201 -27.96 19.80 16.02
C ASP A 201 -28.35 18.69 17.02
N SER A 202 -28.90 19.12 18.17
CA SER A 202 -29.42 18.26 19.23
C SER A 202 -30.73 17.59 18.79
N TYR A 203 -30.62 16.59 17.91
CA TYR A 203 -31.68 15.62 17.62
C TYR A 203 -31.12 14.20 17.45
N ASN A 204 -30.07 13.84 18.20
CA ASN A 204 -29.71 12.44 18.43
C ASN A 204 -29.05 12.30 19.81
N ASP A 205 -29.84 12.51 20.84
CA ASP A 205 -29.57 12.04 22.20
C ASP A 205 -29.33 10.52 22.14
N GLY A 206 -28.09 10.08 22.40
CA GLY A 206 -27.70 8.66 22.41
C GLY A 206 -26.65 8.21 21.37
N GLN A 207 -26.15 9.08 20.49
CA GLN A 207 -25.11 8.69 19.52
C GLN A 207 -23.71 8.89 20.10
N GLY A 208 -23.25 7.89 20.87
CA GLY A 208 -21.93 7.89 21.54
C GLY A 208 -20.75 8.27 20.63
N TRP A 209 -19.76 8.94 21.20
CA TRP A 209 -18.51 9.35 20.57
C TRP A 209 -17.63 8.13 20.28
N TYR A 210 -17.43 7.84 18.98
CA TYR A 210 -16.53 6.77 18.54
C TYR A 210 -15.12 7.33 18.26
N ASN A 211 -14.09 6.73 18.86
CA ASN A 211 -12.71 7.15 18.63
C ASN A 211 -11.74 5.97 18.72
N ALA A 212 -10.68 6.01 17.91
CA ALA A 212 -9.63 5.00 17.93
C ALA A 212 -8.27 5.63 18.25
N ILE A 213 -7.52 4.96 19.11
CA ILE A 213 -6.12 5.30 19.41
C ILE A 213 -5.24 4.28 18.72
N TYR A 214 -4.58 4.71 17.63
CA TYR A 214 -3.58 3.91 16.93
C TYR A 214 -2.17 4.37 17.31
N LEU A 215 -1.31 3.42 17.65
CA LEU A 215 0.11 3.60 17.95
C LEU A 215 0.92 2.69 17.01
N GLY A 216 2.00 3.20 16.43
CA GLY A 216 2.87 2.40 15.58
C GLY A 216 4.23 3.06 15.35
N ALA A 217 5.33 2.35 15.62
CA ALA A 217 6.69 2.80 15.35
C ALA A 217 7.70 1.63 15.34
N VAL A 218 8.92 1.92 14.89
CA VAL A 218 10.03 0.95 14.87
C VAL A 218 10.88 1.07 16.12
N PHE A 219 11.24 -0.07 16.72
CA PHE A 219 12.11 -0.14 17.90
C PHE A 219 13.18 -1.22 17.73
N GLN A 220 14.37 -0.96 18.27
CA GLN A 220 15.36 -2.00 18.53
C GLN A 220 14.97 -2.74 19.82
N LEU A 221 14.64 -4.01 19.67
CA LEU A 221 14.24 -4.89 20.79
C LEU A 221 15.25 -6.03 20.94
N ASN A 222 15.41 -6.47 22.17
CA ASN A 222 16.31 -7.57 22.53
C ASN A 222 15.50 -8.85 22.69
N LYS A 223 16.13 -9.99 22.40
CA LYS A 223 15.56 -11.30 22.71
C LYS A 223 15.14 -11.36 24.19
N GLY A 224 13.92 -11.81 24.45
CA GLY A 224 13.36 -11.95 25.79
C GLY A 224 12.72 -10.67 26.34
N ASP A 225 12.79 -9.55 25.61
CA ASP A 225 11.98 -8.39 25.94
C ASP A 225 10.49 -8.75 25.92
N ARG A 226 9.74 -8.10 26.80
CA ARG A 226 8.30 -8.34 26.96
C ARG A 226 7.53 -7.07 26.69
N LEU A 227 6.53 -7.16 25.83
CA LEU A 227 5.69 -6.02 25.45
C LEU A 227 4.25 -6.27 25.87
N TRP A 228 3.62 -5.26 26.45
CA TRP A 228 2.20 -5.31 26.83
C TRP A 228 1.55 -3.95 26.66
N THR A 229 0.24 -3.91 26.83
CA THR A 229 -0.53 -2.68 26.72
C THR A 229 -1.19 -2.30 28.04
N GLU A 230 -1.44 -1.01 28.20
CA GLU A 230 -2.25 -0.45 29.26
C GLU A 230 -3.33 0.44 28.62
N THR A 231 -4.58 0.14 28.92
CA THR A 231 -5.77 0.81 28.37
C THR A 231 -6.73 1.09 29.50
N ASN A 232 -7.22 2.33 29.62
CA ASN A 232 -8.28 2.69 30.58
C ASN A 232 -9.67 2.63 29.90
N GLN A 233 -10.73 2.96 30.65
CA GLN A 233 -12.11 3.01 30.12
C GLN A 233 -12.54 1.72 29.41
N LEU A 234 -12.23 0.56 29.98
CA LEU A 234 -12.48 -0.74 29.37
C LEU A 234 -13.98 -1.04 29.14
N SER A 235 -14.86 -0.44 29.94
CA SER A 235 -16.32 -0.50 29.72
C SER A 235 -16.77 0.10 28.39
N GLU A 236 -15.99 1.03 27.84
CA GLU A 236 -16.26 1.69 26.56
C GLU A 236 -15.44 1.09 25.41
N LEU A 237 -14.62 0.06 25.68
CA LEU A 237 -13.71 -0.53 24.72
C LEU A 237 -14.45 -1.48 23.78
N GLU A 238 -14.25 -1.29 22.48
CA GLU A 238 -14.83 -2.11 21.43
C GLU A 238 -13.87 -3.26 21.10
N THR A 239 -14.29 -4.50 21.36
CA THR A 239 -13.50 -5.72 21.10
C THR A 239 -14.03 -6.57 19.95
N ASP A 240 -14.96 -6.03 19.16
CA ASP A 240 -15.33 -6.64 17.87
C ASP A 240 -14.08 -6.79 16.97
N GLU A 241 -14.10 -7.78 16.07
CA GLU A 241 -12.97 -8.11 15.20
C GLU A 241 -12.40 -6.87 14.50
N GLY A 242 -11.08 -6.67 14.59
CA GLY A 242 -10.37 -5.56 13.94
C GLY A 242 -10.55 -4.18 14.60
N ARG A 243 -11.28 -4.06 15.72
CA ARG A 243 -11.43 -2.79 16.44
C ARG A 243 -10.28 -2.53 17.42
N THR A 244 -9.86 -3.57 18.14
CA THR A 244 -8.82 -3.49 19.17
C THR A 244 -7.83 -4.64 19.00
N PHE A 245 -6.60 -4.31 18.61
CA PHE A 245 -5.57 -5.28 18.25
C PHE A 245 -4.17 -4.81 18.67
N PHE A 246 -3.25 -5.75 18.85
CA PHE A 246 -1.85 -5.49 19.20
C PHE A 246 -0.92 -6.41 18.41
N GLY A 247 0.12 -5.88 17.79
CA GLY A 247 1.00 -6.71 16.96
C GLY A 247 2.42 -6.19 16.81
N VAL A 248 3.29 -7.11 16.39
CA VAL A 248 4.72 -6.90 16.21
C VAL A 248 5.20 -7.73 15.03
N PHE A 249 6.07 -7.17 14.18
CA PHE A 249 6.81 -7.97 13.19
C PHE A 249 8.26 -7.53 13.07
N ALA A 250 9.13 -8.50 12.81
CA ALA A 250 10.55 -8.29 12.53
C ALA A 250 10.74 -7.65 11.14
N LEU A 251 11.64 -6.68 11.04
CA LEU A 251 11.96 -5.98 9.79
C LEU A 251 12.97 -6.74 8.93
#